data_AF-A0A0X8D498-F1
#
_entry.id   AF-A0A0X8D498-F1
#
_cell.length_a   1.000
_cell.length_b   1.000
_cell.length_c   1.000
_cell.angle_alpha   90.00
_cell.angle_beta   90.00
_cell.angle_gamma   90.00
#
_symmetry.space_group_name_H-M   'P 1'
#
loop_
_entity.id
_entity.type
_entity.pdbx_description
1 polymer ?
#
loop_
_entity_poly.entity_id
_entity_poly.type
_entity_poly.pdbx_seq_one_letter_code
_entity_poly.pdbx_strand_id
1 'polypeptide(L)'
;MPKNENALSDQSLQNIARKFLFVIPFYLAVPLSIGIFFHYVFGYIHWKAFGLGALGWVVALMLRGPVTVLMKGLPKERAMLYIGLSSGPLEEGVRLILLLLTGSSFSWALSVGQGWAAIEVLFTIINGLALIYVLQQNDEKAIQAKEFLESQGTLYLNPWWGVVERIFATAFHIGATLLIAKIPLLTLILLIVHSLFNLTIVWIARKNMIFAQLLAAIVGTGLLVSGFIVFR
;
A
#
# COMPACT_ATOMS: atom_id res chain seq x y z
N MET A 1 -8.84 6.10 -40.87
CA MET A 1 -8.21 5.86 -39.55
C MET A 1 -8.55 4.43 -39.15
N PRO A 2 -7.57 3.53 -38.98
CA PRO A 2 -7.87 2.19 -38.49
C PRO A 2 -8.42 2.32 -37.05
N LYS A 3 -9.60 1.74 -36.80
CA LYS A 3 -10.13 1.58 -35.44
C LYS A 3 -9.12 0.74 -34.68
N ASN A 4 -8.58 1.28 -33.59
CA ASN A 4 -7.72 0.52 -32.69
C ASN A 4 -8.60 -0.59 -32.06
N GLU A 5 -8.51 -1.82 -32.58
CA GLU A 5 -9.34 -2.96 -32.16
C GLU A 5 -9.12 -3.37 -30.70
N ASN A 6 -8.12 -2.78 -30.03
CA ASN A 6 -7.79 -3.01 -28.62
C ASN A 6 -8.32 -1.94 -27.65
N ALA A 7 -9.00 -0.89 -28.13
CA ALA A 7 -9.56 0.12 -27.22
C ALA A 7 -10.69 -0.49 -26.38
N LEU A 8 -10.56 -0.45 -25.06
CA LEU A 8 -11.62 -0.84 -24.12
C LEU A 8 -12.93 -0.11 -24.48
N SER A 9 -14.01 -0.88 -24.67
CA SER A 9 -15.32 -0.29 -24.89
C SER A 9 -15.77 0.51 -23.65
N ASP A 10 -16.55 1.56 -23.86
CA ASP A 10 -17.15 2.35 -22.77
C ASP A 10 -17.91 1.46 -21.77
N GLN A 11 -18.52 0.38 -22.26
CA GLN A 11 -19.21 -0.61 -21.44
C GLN A 11 -18.25 -1.40 -20.54
N SER A 12 -17.06 -1.76 -21.02
CA SER A 12 -16.03 -2.43 -20.22
C SER A 12 -15.51 -1.52 -19.10
N LEU A 13 -15.25 -0.24 -19.43
CA LEU A 13 -14.81 0.77 -18.46
C LEU A 13 -15.85 1.02 -17.37
N GLN A 14 -17.13 1.14 -17.75
CA GLN A 14 -18.23 1.24 -16.78
C GLN A 14 -18.34 0.01 -15.88
N ASN A 15 -18.10 -1.19 -16.42
CA ASN A 15 -18.11 -2.42 -15.62
C ASN A 15 -16.97 -2.46 -14.60
N ILE A 16 -15.76 -2.03 -14.97
CA ILE A 16 -14.63 -1.91 -14.04
C ILE A 16 -14.97 -0.91 -12.92
N ALA A 17 -15.48 0.26 -13.28
CA ALA A 17 -15.88 1.29 -12.33
C ALA A 17 -16.93 0.79 -11.32
N ARG A 18 -18.00 0.15 -11.82
CA ARG A 18 -19.06 -0.42 -10.96
C ARG A 18 -18.52 -1.48 -10.01
N LYS A 19 -17.67 -2.39 -10.51
CA LYS A 19 -17.03 -3.42 -9.67
C LYS A 19 -16.18 -2.80 -8.58
N PHE A 20 -15.35 -1.80 -8.90
CA PHE A 20 -14.52 -1.14 -7.90
C PHE A 20 -15.37 -0.43 -6.84
N LEU A 21 -16.38 0.36 -7.24
CA LEU A 21 -17.28 1.05 -6.33
C LEU A 21 -17.99 0.08 -5.38
N PHE A 22 -18.43 -1.08 -5.89
CA PHE A 22 -19.04 -2.13 -5.09
C PHE A 22 -18.09 -2.70 -4.02
N VAL A 23 -16.79 -2.72 -4.29
CA VAL A 23 -15.78 -3.32 -3.41
C VAL A 23 -15.27 -2.32 -2.35
N ILE A 24 -15.47 -1.01 -2.51
CA ILE A 24 -15.04 0.02 -1.54
C ILE A 24 -15.46 -0.28 -0.09
N PRO A 25 -16.71 -0.69 0.21
CA PRO A 25 -17.09 -1.06 1.58
C PRO A 25 -16.22 -2.18 2.17
N PHE A 26 -15.75 -3.12 1.34
CA PHE A 26 -14.87 -4.20 1.78
C PHE A 26 -13.44 -3.71 2.02
N TYR A 27 -12.94 -2.75 1.24
CA TYR A 27 -11.69 -2.06 1.57
C TYR A 27 -11.78 -1.40 2.95
N LEU A 28 -12.83 -0.61 3.19
CA LEU A 28 -13.05 0.07 4.48
C LEU A 28 -13.26 -0.91 5.64
N ALA A 29 -13.86 -2.07 5.38
CA ALA A 29 -14.04 -3.11 6.37
C ALA A 29 -12.71 -3.67 6.90
N VAL A 30 -11.61 -3.61 6.13
CA VAL A 30 -10.30 -4.12 6.58
C VAL A 30 -9.78 -3.37 7.82
N PRO A 31 -9.51 -2.06 7.78
CA PRO A 31 -9.01 -1.35 8.95
C PRO A 31 -10.05 -1.30 10.09
N LEU A 32 -11.35 -1.28 9.77
CA LEU A 32 -12.40 -1.31 10.78
C LEU A 32 -12.43 -2.64 11.54
N SER A 33 -12.44 -3.78 10.84
CA SER A 33 -12.47 -5.10 11.46
C SER A 33 -11.20 -5.38 12.27
N ILE A 34 -10.04 -4.97 11.75
CA ILE A 34 -8.75 -5.11 12.44
C ILE A 34 -8.71 -4.20 13.67
N GLY A 35 -9.15 -2.94 13.55
CA GLY A 35 -9.25 -2.02 14.69
C GLY A 35 -10.19 -2.52 15.78
N ILE A 36 -11.37 -3.03 15.40
CA ILE A 36 -12.33 -3.64 16.32
C ILE A 36 -11.70 -4.86 17.02
N PHE A 37 -11.08 -5.77 16.27
CA PHE A 37 -10.41 -6.93 16.83
C PHE A 37 -9.35 -6.52 17.87
N PHE A 38 -8.47 -5.58 17.54
CA PHE A 38 -7.44 -5.12 18.45
C PHE A 38 -8.00 -4.40 19.67
N HIS A 39 -9.07 -3.62 19.51
CA HIS A 39 -9.75 -2.95 20.60
C HIS A 39 -10.22 -3.95 21.68
N TYR A 40 -10.87 -5.04 21.25
CA TYR A 40 -11.42 -6.03 22.17
C TYR A 40 -10.38 -7.00 22.72
N VAL A 41 -9.32 -7.31 21.98
CA VAL A 41 -8.33 -8.31 22.40
C VAL A 41 -7.16 -7.70 23.20
N PHE A 42 -6.75 -6.48 22.88
CA PHE A 42 -5.52 -5.87 23.44
C PHE A 42 -5.74 -4.53 24.16
N GLY A 43 -6.98 -4.04 24.20
CA GLY A 43 -7.36 -2.81 24.89
C GLY A 43 -7.57 -1.63 23.96
N TYR A 44 -7.73 -0.43 24.54
CA TYR A 44 -8.18 0.74 23.80
C TYR A 44 -7.18 1.23 22.73
N ILE A 45 -7.72 1.78 21.63
CA ILE A 45 -6.93 2.40 20.57
C ILE A 45 -6.44 3.76 21.07
N HIS A 46 -5.12 4.00 20.99
CA HIS A 46 -4.56 5.31 21.24
C HIS A 46 -4.76 6.19 20.00
N TRP A 47 -5.87 6.93 19.93
CA TRP A 47 -6.21 7.75 18.76
C TRP A 47 -5.14 8.76 18.35
N LYS A 48 -4.37 9.31 19.30
CA LYS A 48 -3.21 10.16 19.00
C LYS A 48 -2.13 9.40 18.23
N ALA A 49 -1.76 8.22 18.71
CA ALA A 49 -0.78 7.35 18.06
C ALA A 49 -1.27 6.87 16.69
N PHE A 50 -2.55 6.53 16.57
CA PHE A 50 -3.20 6.20 15.31
C PHE A 50 -3.10 7.34 14.30
N GLY A 51 -3.50 8.55 14.68
CA GLY A 51 -3.41 9.73 13.81
C GLY A 51 -1.97 10.04 13.40
N LEU A 52 -1.02 9.88 14.32
CA LEU A 52 0.40 10.04 14.03
C LEU A 52 0.94 8.97 13.06
N GLY A 53 0.50 7.71 13.18
CA GLY A 53 0.83 6.66 12.24
C GLY A 53 0.29 6.96 10.84
N ALA A 54 -0.96 7.43 10.75
CA ALA A 54 -1.54 7.86 9.49
C ALA A 54 -0.76 9.04 8.86
N LEU A 55 -0.43 10.06 9.67
CA LEU A 55 0.36 11.20 9.22
C LEU A 55 1.77 10.78 8.78
N GLY A 56 2.41 9.87 9.51
CA GLY A 56 3.73 9.32 9.18
C GLY A 56 3.74 8.64 7.81
N TRP A 57 2.72 7.83 7.50
CA TRP A 57 2.57 7.23 6.17
C TRP A 57 2.44 8.31 5.08
N VAL A 58 1.62 9.35 5.30
CA VAL A 58 1.46 10.46 4.34
C VAL A 58 2.78 11.20 4.10
N VAL A 59 3.54 11.48 5.17
CA VAL A 59 4.87 12.09 5.05
C VAL A 59 5.81 11.20 4.24
N ALA A 60 5.83 9.89 4.52
CA ALA A 60 6.65 8.95 3.76
C ALA A 60 6.26 8.91 2.26
N LEU A 61 4.96 8.97 1.95
CA LEU A 61 4.49 9.10 0.57
C LEU A 61 4.98 10.40 -0.07
N MET A 62 4.87 11.54 0.61
CA MET A 62 5.30 12.84 0.08
C MET A 62 6.80 12.88 -0.21
N LEU A 63 7.62 12.17 0.59
CA LEU A 63 9.07 12.06 0.35
C LEU A 63 9.42 11.31 -0.94
N ARG A 64 8.49 10.55 -1.54
CA ARG A 64 8.69 9.96 -2.88
C ARG A 64 8.68 11.02 -3.99
N GLY A 65 8.08 12.19 -3.75
CA GLY A 65 8.09 13.33 -4.69
C GLY A 65 9.51 13.82 -5.00
N PRO A 66 10.30 14.20 -3.98
CA PRO A 66 11.73 14.50 -4.15
C PRO A 66 12.51 13.40 -4.89
N VAL A 67 12.30 12.12 -4.56
CA VAL A 67 12.94 11.00 -5.27
C VAL A 67 12.55 11.02 -6.76
N THR A 68 11.28 11.22 -7.07
CA THR A 68 10.80 11.30 -8.46
C THR A 68 11.47 12.43 -9.24
N VAL A 69 11.66 13.60 -8.60
CA VAL A 69 12.37 14.73 -9.21
C VAL A 69 13.84 14.40 -9.42
N LEU A 70 14.51 13.74 -8.48
CA LEU A 70 15.91 13.33 -8.61
C LEU A 70 16.12 12.31 -9.75
N MET A 71 15.12 11.48 -10.04
CA MET A 71 15.16 10.51 -11.14
C MET A 71 14.80 11.12 -12.50
N LYS A 72 14.51 12.43 -12.57
CA LYS A 72 14.19 13.12 -13.82
C LYS A 72 15.37 13.05 -14.79
N GLY A 73 15.11 12.53 -15.99
CA GLY A 73 16.13 12.35 -17.04
C GLY A 73 16.60 10.90 -17.21
N LEU A 74 16.24 9.99 -16.30
CA LEU A 74 16.43 8.56 -16.52
C LEU A 74 15.34 7.98 -17.45
N PRO A 75 15.62 6.86 -18.13
CA PRO A 75 14.60 6.06 -18.79
C PRO A 75 13.49 5.68 -17.79
N LYS A 76 12.24 5.68 -18.27
CA LYS A 76 11.04 5.53 -17.45
C LYS A 76 11.07 4.27 -16.57
N GLU A 77 11.55 3.17 -17.12
CA GLU A 77 11.65 1.87 -16.43
C GLU A 77 12.62 1.96 -15.25
N ARG A 78 13.77 2.62 -15.42
CA ARG A 78 14.77 2.82 -14.37
C ARG A 78 14.27 3.79 -13.31
N ALA A 79 13.62 4.88 -13.71
CA ALA A 79 13.03 5.84 -12.78
C ALA A 79 11.98 5.16 -11.88
N MET A 80 11.09 4.37 -12.47
CA MET A 80 10.07 3.62 -11.72
C MET A 80 10.68 2.58 -10.78
N LEU A 81 11.76 1.90 -11.20
CA LEU A 81 12.48 0.97 -10.33
C LEU A 81 13.06 1.69 -9.10
N TYR A 82 13.74 2.83 -9.27
CA TYR A 82 14.32 3.58 -8.15
C TYR A 82 13.26 4.17 -7.23
N ILE A 83 12.16 4.70 -7.78
CA ILE A 83 11.02 5.15 -6.98
C ILE A 83 10.46 3.98 -6.16
N GLY A 84 10.31 2.79 -6.75
CA GLY A 84 9.89 1.59 -6.04
C GLY A 84 10.88 1.17 -4.94
N LEU A 85 12.18 1.16 -5.24
CA LEU A 85 13.25 0.85 -4.28
C LEU A 85 13.34 1.85 -3.12
N SER A 86 12.88 3.08 -3.31
CA SER A 86 12.84 4.10 -2.25
C SER A 86 11.69 3.89 -1.24
N SER A 87 10.68 3.06 -1.55
CA SER A 87 9.50 2.89 -0.70
C SER A 87 9.84 2.45 0.73
N GLY A 88 10.63 1.38 0.88
CA GLY A 88 11.08 0.87 2.18
C GLY A 88 11.89 1.89 2.97
N PRO A 89 13.00 2.46 2.44
CA PRO A 89 13.78 3.47 3.14
C PRO A 89 12.96 4.65 3.65
N LEU A 90 12.04 5.16 2.83
CA LEU A 90 11.21 6.30 3.19
C LEU A 90 10.16 5.93 4.26
N GLU A 91 9.46 4.81 4.10
CA GLU A 91 8.43 4.41 5.04
C GLU A 91 9.00 3.93 6.37
N GLU A 92 9.98 3.03 6.35
CA GLU A 92 10.59 2.50 7.57
C GLU A 92 11.41 3.56 8.29
N GLY A 93 12.08 4.46 7.55
CA GLY A 93 12.81 5.59 8.12
C GLY A 93 11.88 6.55 8.86
N VAL A 94 10.77 6.96 8.24
CA VAL A 94 9.78 7.83 8.91
C VAL A 94 9.15 7.10 10.10
N ARG A 95 8.86 5.81 9.98
CA ARG A 95 8.29 5.02 11.09
C ARG A 95 9.22 4.93 12.28
N LEU A 96 10.51 4.68 12.05
CA LEU A 96 11.53 4.68 13.11
C LEU A 96 11.59 6.04 13.80
N ILE A 97 11.72 7.13 13.02
CA ILE A 97 11.77 8.49 13.58
C ILE A 97 10.53 8.77 14.42
N LEU A 98 9.34 8.42 13.92
CA LEU A 98 8.09 8.63 14.62
C LEU A 98 8.05 7.88 15.96
N LEU A 99 8.44 6.61 15.98
CA LEU A 99 8.45 5.79 17.19
C LEU A 99 9.47 6.30 18.22
N LEU A 100 10.66 6.71 17.77
CA LEU A 100 11.69 7.30 18.64
C LEU A 100 11.22 8.61 19.29
N LEU A 101 10.44 9.42 18.57
CA LEU A 101 9.97 10.72 19.06
C LEU A 101 8.70 10.64 19.93
N THR A 102 7.90 9.57 19.80
CA THR A 102 6.54 9.55 20.36
C THR A 102 6.29 8.44 21.37
N GLY A 103 6.94 7.29 21.23
CA GLY A 103 6.79 6.16 22.14
C GLY A 103 6.92 4.81 21.46
N SER A 104 7.37 3.82 22.24
CA SER A 104 7.61 2.44 21.80
C SER A 104 6.87 1.40 22.64
N SER A 105 5.94 1.83 23.51
CA SER A 105 5.09 0.87 24.24
C SER A 105 4.22 0.08 23.27
N PHE A 106 3.86 -1.14 23.66
CA PHE A 106 3.09 -2.05 22.81
C PHE A 106 1.80 -1.42 22.28
N SER A 107 0.94 -0.89 23.16
CA SER A 107 -0.35 -0.28 22.78
C SER A 107 -0.17 0.96 21.89
N TRP A 108 0.90 1.73 22.10
CA TRP A 108 1.24 2.89 21.27
C TRP A 108 1.67 2.44 19.87
N ALA A 109 2.67 1.56 19.78
CA ALA A 109 3.19 1.04 18.52
C ALA A 109 2.12 0.31 17.70
N LEU A 110 1.28 -0.49 18.37
CA LEU A 110 0.13 -1.15 17.74
C LEU A 110 -0.83 -0.12 17.12
N SER A 111 -1.14 0.96 17.84
CA SER A 111 -2.01 2.03 17.35
C SER A 111 -1.37 2.81 16.19
N VAL A 112 -0.06 3.10 16.25
CA VAL A 112 0.70 3.69 15.13
C VAL A 112 0.58 2.81 13.89
N GLY A 113 0.82 1.50 14.02
CA GLY A 113 0.77 0.56 12.89
C GLY A 113 -0.63 0.45 12.28
N GLN A 114 -1.69 0.47 13.11
CA GLN A 114 -3.07 0.50 12.64
C GLN A 114 -3.37 1.78 11.84
N GLY A 115 -2.95 2.93 12.37
CA GLY A 115 -3.12 4.22 11.67
C GLY A 115 -2.39 4.26 10.34
N TRP A 116 -1.17 3.74 10.30
CA TRP A 116 -0.34 3.59 9.11
C TRP A 116 -1.05 2.76 8.03
N ALA A 117 -1.59 1.60 8.40
CA ALA A 117 -2.32 0.74 7.47
C ALA A 117 -3.66 1.34 7.02
N ALA A 118 -4.41 1.97 7.94
CA ALA A 118 -5.74 2.50 7.65
C ALA A 118 -5.71 3.65 6.63
N ILE A 119 -4.74 4.57 6.75
CA ILE A 119 -4.62 5.66 5.77
C ILE A 119 -4.19 5.14 4.41
N GLU A 120 -3.39 4.08 4.36
CA GLU A 120 -2.99 3.48 3.10
C GLU A 120 -4.19 2.86 2.37
N VAL A 121 -5.10 2.20 3.10
CA VAL A 121 -6.37 1.72 2.54
C VAL A 121 -7.18 2.87 1.92
N LEU A 122 -7.28 3.99 2.63
CA LEU A 122 -7.98 5.18 2.11
C LEU A 122 -7.28 5.72 0.86
N PHE A 123 -5.96 5.80 0.86
CA PHE A 123 -5.17 6.21 -0.30
C PHE A 123 -5.39 5.28 -1.49
N THR A 124 -5.43 3.95 -1.28
CA THR A 124 -5.75 2.97 -2.32
C THR A 124 -7.13 3.23 -2.92
N ILE A 125 -8.15 3.51 -2.09
CA ILE A 125 -9.49 3.86 -2.57
C ILE A 125 -9.45 5.14 -3.41
N ILE A 126 -8.83 6.21 -2.90
CA ILE A 126 -8.73 7.50 -3.59
C ILE A 126 -8.04 7.35 -4.94
N ASN A 127 -6.92 6.63 -4.99
CA ASN A 127 -6.23 6.36 -6.25
C ASN A 127 -7.05 5.53 -7.23
N GLY A 128 -7.80 4.54 -6.74
CA GLY A 128 -8.69 3.76 -7.60
C GLY A 128 -9.83 4.62 -8.18
N LEU A 129 -10.40 5.53 -7.40
CA LEU A 129 -11.39 6.50 -7.87
C LEU A 129 -10.79 7.49 -8.88
N ALA A 130 -9.60 8.02 -8.61
CA ALA A 130 -8.88 8.89 -9.52
C ALA A 130 -8.55 8.18 -10.85
N LEU A 131 -8.15 6.90 -10.77
CA LEU A 131 -7.93 6.06 -11.94
C LEU A 131 -9.21 5.89 -12.75
N ILE A 132 -10.33 5.54 -12.13
CA ILE A 132 -11.64 5.42 -12.80
C ILE A 132 -12.02 6.73 -13.49
N TYR A 133 -11.82 7.87 -12.80
CA TYR A 133 -12.07 9.19 -13.36
C TYR A 133 -11.25 9.41 -14.63
N VAL A 134 -9.92 9.17 -14.59
CA VAL A 134 -9.03 9.29 -15.77
C VAL A 134 -9.45 8.34 -16.89
N LEU A 135 -9.86 7.12 -16.56
CA LEU A 135 -10.31 6.14 -17.54
C LEU A 135 -11.62 6.54 -18.24
N GLN A 136 -12.44 7.39 -17.62
CA GLN A 136 -13.67 7.90 -18.23
C GLN A 136 -13.45 9.15 -19.09
N GLN A 137 -12.28 9.79 -19.00
CA GLN A 137 -11.95 10.97 -19.81
C GLN A 137 -11.43 10.59 -21.20
N ASN A 138 -11.67 11.47 -22.18
CA ASN A 138 -11.25 11.30 -23.58
C ASN A 138 -10.29 12.41 -24.05
N ASP A 139 -9.73 13.20 -23.14
CA ASP A 139 -8.69 14.17 -23.47
C ASP A 139 -7.36 13.47 -23.80
N GLU A 140 -6.46 14.19 -24.47
CA GLU A 140 -5.18 13.66 -24.95
C GLU A 140 -4.33 13.07 -23.81
N LYS A 141 -4.34 13.68 -22.62
CA LYS A 141 -3.57 13.18 -21.47
C LYS A 141 -4.19 11.92 -20.90
N ALA A 142 -5.52 11.84 -20.84
CA ALA A 142 -6.22 10.64 -20.43
C ALA A 142 -5.96 9.46 -21.39
N ILE A 143 -5.90 9.70 -22.70
CA ILE A 143 -5.54 8.68 -23.70
C ILE A 143 -4.11 8.19 -23.47
N GLN A 144 -3.13 9.10 -23.32
CA GLN A 144 -1.74 8.72 -23.01
C GLN A 144 -1.64 7.93 -21.70
N ALA A 145 -2.43 8.29 -20.68
CA ALA A 145 -2.48 7.56 -19.42
C ALA A 145 -3.07 6.16 -19.59
N LYS A 146 -4.15 6.00 -20.36
CA LYS A 146 -4.78 4.71 -20.69
C LYS A 146 -3.80 3.78 -21.39
N GLU A 147 -3.16 4.23 -22.46
CA GLU A 147 -2.15 3.45 -23.19
C GLU A 147 -1.00 3.03 -22.28
N PHE A 148 -0.58 3.90 -21.37
CA PHE A 148 0.43 3.57 -20.39
C PHE A 148 -0.04 2.51 -19.37
N LEU A 149 -1.30 2.56 -18.93
CA LEU A 149 -1.86 1.56 -18.00
C LEU A 149 -2.08 0.20 -18.68
N GLU A 150 -2.49 0.21 -19.95
CA GLU A 150 -2.62 -0.98 -20.79
C GLU A 150 -1.28 -1.67 -20.98
N SER A 151 -0.23 -0.92 -21.31
CA SER A 151 1.12 -1.48 -21.46
C SER A 151 1.70 -2.07 -20.16
N GLN A 152 1.15 -1.72 -19.00
CA GLN A 152 1.48 -2.34 -17.71
C GLN A 152 0.65 -3.57 -17.36
N GLY A 153 -0.39 -3.90 -18.14
CA GLY A 153 -1.29 -5.02 -17.85
C GLY A 153 -2.18 -4.83 -16.62
N THR A 154 -2.36 -3.59 -16.16
CA THR A 154 -3.03 -3.27 -14.88
C THR A 154 -4.55 -3.08 -15.00
N LEU A 155 -5.05 -2.87 -16.22
CA LEU A 155 -6.45 -2.49 -16.47
C LEU A 155 -7.48 -3.59 -16.19
N TYR A 156 -7.08 -4.86 -16.18
CA TYR A 156 -7.98 -6.00 -16.07
C TYR A 156 -7.97 -6.68 -14.70
N LEU A 157 -7.31 -6.09 -13.71
CA LEU A 157 -7.20 -6.70 -12.39
C LEU A 157 -8.55 -6.64 -11.66
N ASN A 158 -8.98 -7.78 -11.14
CA ASN A 158 -10.20 -7.87 -10.35
C ASN A 158 -10.03 -7.08 -9.03
N PRO A 159 -10.89 -6.09 -8.73
CA PRO A 159 -10.74 -5.23 -7.55
C PRO A 159 -10.79 -5.96 -6.20
N TRP A 160 -11.35 -7.17 -6.17
CA TRP A 160 -11.33 -8.04 -4.99
C TRP A 160 -9.93 -8.41 -4.53
N TRP A 161 -8.97 -8.50 -5.45
CA TRP A 161 -7.58 -8.80 -5.09
C TRP A 161 -6.96 -7.71 -4.22
N GLY A 162 -7.30 -6.45 -4.46
CA GLY A 162 -6.78 -5.38 -3.62
C GLY A 162 -7.36 -5.42 -2.20
N VAL A 163 -8.57 -5.95 -1.97
CA VAL A 163 -9.07 -6.18 -0.59
C VAL A 163 -8.20 -7.19 0.14
N VAL A 164 -7.90 -8.32 -0.51
CA VAL A 164 -7.02 -9.37 0.05
C VAL A 164 -5.64 -8.79 0.34
N GLU A 165 -5.11 -8.02 -0.60
CA GLU A 165 -3.82 -7.34 -0.43
C GLU A 165 -3.83 -6.38 0.76
N ARG A 166 -4.91 -5.59 0.96
CA ARG A 166 -5.02 -4.67 2.10
C ARG A 166 -5.04 -5.38 3.44
N ILE A 167 -5.61 -6.59 3.54
CA ILE A 167 -5.57 -7.38 4.78
C ILE A 167 -4.12 -7.69 5.14
N PHE A 168 -3.34 -8.20 4.18
CA PHE A 168 -1.97 -8.63 4.45
C PHE A 168 -0.96 -7.47 4.49
N ALA A 169 -1.20 -6.39 3.75
CA ALA A 169 -0.48 -5.13 3.93
C ALA A 169 -0.71 -4.58 5.33
N THR A 170 -1.95 -4.61 5.84
CA THR A 170 -2.24 -4.20 7.22
C THR A 170 -1.45 -5.04 8.23
N ALA A 171 -1.42 -6.36 8.06
CA ALA A 171 -0.61 -7.25 8.90
C ALA A 171 0.88 -6.90 8.82
N PHE A 172 1.40 -6.63 7.62
CA PHE A 172 2.78 -6.18 7.40
C PHE A 172 3.07 -4.90 8.19
N HIS A 173 2.27 -3.84 8.02
CA HIS A 173 2.55 -2.55 8.66
C HIS A 173 2.45 -2.61 10.18
N ILE A 174 1.46 -3.31 10.72
CA ILE A 174 1.35 -3.50 12.18
C ILE A 174 2.55 -4.29 12.68
N GLY A 175 2.89 -5.42 12.05
CA GLY A 175 4.03 -6.24 12.42
C GLY A 175 5.38 -5.51 12.36
N ALA A 176 5.64 -4.80 11.26
CA ALA A 176 6.84 -4.00 11.10
C ALA A 176 6.93 -2.87 12.15
N THR A 177 5.82 -2.19 12.44
CA THR A 177 5.77 -1.16 13.49
C THR A 177 6.10 -1.74 14.85
N LEU A 178 5.55 -2.91 15.19
CA LEU A 178 5.85 -3.59 16.43
C LEU A 178 7.34 -3.99 16.50
N LEU A 179 7.86 -4.64 15.46
CA LEU A 179 9.25 -5.06 15.43
C LEU A 179 10.22 -3.88 15.58
N ILE A 180 9.98 -2.76 14.89
CA ILE A 180 10.83 -1.56 14.98
C ILE A 180 10.72 -0.92 16.37
N ALA A 181 9.52 -0.86 16.95
CA ALA A 181 9.33 -0.27 18.27
C ALA A 181 10.12 -1.03 19.35
N LYS A 182 10.20 -2.36 19.26
CA LYS A 182 10.96 -3.18 20.21
C LYS A 182 12.46 -3.28 19.86
N ILE A 183 12.79 -3.40 18.58
CA ILE A 183 14.16 -3.58 18.09
C ILE A 183 14.41 -2.55 16.98
N PRO A 184 14.75 -1.29 17.32
CA PRO A 184 14.92 -0.21 16.34
C PRO A 184 15.91 -0.53 15.22
N LEU A 185 16.96 -1.31 15.52
CA LEU A 185 17.96 -1.71 14.54
C LEU A 185 17.40 -2.59 13.42
N LEU A 186 16.27 -3.27 13.65
CA LEU A 186 15.59 -4.07 12.63
C LEU A 186 15.07 -3.22 11.46
N THR A 187 14.94 -1.89 11.66
CA THR A 187 14.69 -0.95 10.58
C THR A 187 15.68 -1.17 9.44
N LEU A 188 16.98 -1.38 9.73
CA LEU A 188 18.01 -1.57 8.70
C LEU A 188 17.78 -2.80 7.79
N ILE A 189 17.05 -3.78 8.27
CA ILE A 189 16.64 -4.94 7.48
C ILE A 189 15.32 -4.63 6.77
N LEU A 190 14.36 -4.04 7.50
CA LEU A 190 13.03 -3.75 6.99
C LEU A 190 13.01 -2.75 5.84
N LEU A 191 13.90 -1.76 5.78
CA LEU A 191 13.93 -0.88 4.60
C LEU A 191 14.33 -1.62 3.31
N ILE A 192 15.15 -2.67 3.39
CA ILE A 192 15.45 -3.51 2.22
C ILE A 192 14.29 -4.46 1.94
N VAL A 193 13.83 -5.17 2.97
CA VAL A 193 12.76 -6.18 2.86
C VAL A 193 11.48 -5.56 2.31
N HIS A 194 11.09 -4.38 2.80
CA HIS A 194 9.88 -3.70 2.35
C HIS A 194 9.97 -3.30 0.87
N SER A 195 11.06 -2.66 0.45
CA SER A 195 11.25 -2.29 -0.97
C SER A 195 11.24 -3.51 -1.90
N LEU A 196 11.97 -4.56 -1.54
CA LEU A 196 11.99 -5.80 -2.33
C LEU A 196 10.62 -6.46 -2.35
N PHE A 197 9.94 -6.53 -1.20
CA PHE A 197 8.60 -7.08 -1.10
C PHE A 197 7.63 -6.38 -2.04
N ASN A 198 7.56 -5.04 -2.02
CA ASN A 198 6.67 -4.28 -2.90
C ASN A 198 6.96 -4.55 -4.38
N LEU A 199 8.23 -4.53 -4.78
CA LEU A 199 8.64 -4.78 -6.16
C LEU A 199 8.34 -6.21 -6.60
N THR A 200 8.63 -7.19 -5.73
CA THR A 200 8.37 -8.60 -6.00
C THR A 200 6.88 -8.86 -6.12
N ILE A 201 6.03 -8.27 -5.26
CA ILE A 201 4.57 -8.40 -5.35
C ILE A 201 4.08 -7.88 -6.70
N VAL A 202 4.50 -6.68 -7.12
CA VAL A 202 4.11 -6.11 -8.43
C VAL A 202 4.60 -7.00 -9.57
N TRP A 203 5.83 -7.49 -9.51
CA TRP A 203 6.40 -8.35 -10.55
C TRP A 203 5.68 -9.70 -10.67
N ILE A 204 5.36 -10.33 -9.54
CA ILE A 204 4.61 -11.59 -9.50
C ILE A 204 3.17 -11.36 -9.95
N ALA A 205 2.50 -10.30 -9.48
CA ALA A 205 1.09 -10.04 -9.74
C ALA A 205 0.79 -9.91 -11.24
N ARG A 206 1.74 -9.42 -12.03
CA ARG A 206 1.66 -9.36 -13.50
C ARG A 206 1.59 -10.74 -14.17
N LYS A 207 2.12 -11.77 -13.51
CA LYS A 207 2.19 -13.16 -14.04
C LYS A 207 1.18 -14.07 -13.37
N ASN A 208 1.02 -13.96 -12.05
CA ASN A 208 0.19 -14.82 -11.24
C ASN A 208 -0.25 -14.07 -9.97
N MET A 209 -1.47 -13.53 -10.01
CA MET A 209 -2.04 -12.81 -8.87
C MET A 209 -2.19 -13.68 -7.62
N ILE A 210 -2.54 -14.96 -7.76
CA ILE A 210 -2.70 -15.88 -6.62
C ILE A 210 -1.37 -16.02 -5.87
N PHE A 211 -0.26 -16.23 -6.60
CA PHE A 211 1.05 -16.36 -5.98
C PHE A 211 1.52 -15.06 -5.31
N ALA A 212 1.20 -13.90 -5.90
CA ALA A 212 1.47 -12.61 -5.27
C ALA A 212 0.74 -12.49 -3.93
N GLN A 213 -0.54 -12.86 -3.87
CA GLN A 213 -1.33 -12.80 -2.64
C GLN A 213 -0.86 -13.81 -1.60
N LEU A 214 -0.44 -15.02 -2.00
CA LEU A 214 0.15 -15.99 -1.08
C LEU A 214 1.45 -15.48 -0.47
N LEU A 215 2.33 -14.88 -1.28
CA LEU A 215 3.56 -14.25 -0.77
C LEU A 215 3.22 -13.11 0.20
N ALA A 216 2.28 -12.24 -0.15
CA ALA A 216 1.83 -11.17 0.74
C ALA A 216 1.28 -11.71 2.06
N ALA A 217 0.48 -12.76 2.00
CA ALA A 217 -0.08 -13.43 3.17
C ALA A 217 1.00 -13.97 4.10
N ILE A 218 1.99 -14.69 3.54
CA ILE A 218 3.08 -15.29 4.31
C ILE A 218 3.94 -14.20 4.96
N VAL A 219 4.38 -13.20 4.20
CA VAL A 219 5.26 -12.14 4.72
C VAL A 219 4.51 -11.26 5.72
N GLY A 220 3.31 -10.79 5.38
CA GLY A 220 2.51 -9.91 6.23
C GLY A 220 2.12 -10.58 7.55
N THR A 221 1.63 -11.82 7.48
CA THR A 221 1.27 -12.59 8.69
C THR A 221 2.52 -12.94 9.50
N GLY A 222 3.62 -13.31 8.84
CA GLY A 222 4.89 -13.61 9.49
C GLY A 222 5.40 -12.42 10.31
N LEU A 223 5.44 -11.22 9.72
CA LEU A 223 5.85 -10.01 10.44
C LEU A 223 4.91 -9.66 11.59
N LEU A 224 3.59 -9.82 11.41
CA LEU A 224 2.61 -9.57 12.46
C LEU A 224 2.84 -10.51 13.66
N VAL A 225 2.96 -11.80 13.40
CA VAL A 225 3.20 -12.83 14.42
C VAL A 225 4.54 -12.58 15.12
N SER A 226 5.62 -12.32 14.36
CA SER A 226 6.92 -11.97 14.94
C SER A 226 6.84 -10.72 15.81
N GLY A 227 6.11 -9.69 15.37
CA GLY A 227 5.87 -8.46 16.14
C GLY A 227 5.21 -8.74 17.49
N PHE A 228 4.19 -9.61 17.52
CA PHE A 228 3.56 -10.01 18.79
C PHE A 228 4.48 -10.84 19.67
N ILE A 229 5.25 -11.78 19.11
CA ILE A 229 6.18 -12.62 19.87
C ILE A 229 7.25 -11.76 20.56
N VAL A 230 7.78 -10.77 19.85
CA VAL A 230 8.86 -9.90 20.33
C VAL A 230 8.40 -8.90 21.42
N PHE A 231 7.10 -8.59 21.47
CA PHE A 231 6.51 -7.70 22.49
C PHE A 231 5.92 -8.39 23.71
N ARG A 232 5.78 -9.73 23.69
CA ARG A 232 5.52 -10.51 24.90
C ARG A 232 6.73 -10.46 25.83
#